data_AF-A0A6B3C8F5-F1
#
_entry.id   AF-A0A6B3C8F5-F1
#
_cell.length_a   1.000
_cell.length_b   1.000
_cell.length_c   1.000
_cell.angle_alpha   90.00
_cell.angle_beta   90.00
_cell.angle_gamma   90.00
#
_symmetry.space_group_name_H-M   'P 1'
#
loop_
_entity.id
_entity.type
_entity.pdbx_description
1 polymer ?
#
loop_
_entity_poly.entity_id
_entity_poly.type
_entity_poly.pdbx_seq_one_letter_code
_entity_poly.pdbx_strand_id
1 'polypeptide(L)' 'LLDIVTILLDPVARGTALAQLAECDPVIAADAALHAHRWFVEQVDRSLRLIRAAGGLEIERDEIDLVADLLGSATRR' A
#
# COMPACT_ATOMS: atom_id res chain seq x y z
N LEU A 1 -0.04 7.55 3.56
CA LEU A 1 -0.77 6.30 3.87
C LEU A 1 -2.12 6.29 3.18
N LEU A 2 -3.02 7.24 3.49
CA LEU A 2 -4.31 7.35 2.80
C LEU A 2 -4.16 7.39 1.28
N ASP A 3 -3.28 8.24 0.73
CA ASP A 3 -3.08 8.32 -0.73
C ASP A 3 -2.68 6.98 -1.36
N ILE A 4 -1.79 6.23 -0.71
CA ILE A 4 -1.37 4.90 -1.20
C ILE A 4 -2.57 3.96 -1.25
N VAL A 5 -3.37 3.93 -0.18
CA VAL A 5 -4.57 3.09 -0.11
C VAL A 5 -5.59 3.53 -1.16
N THR A 6 -5.89 4.82 -1.27
CA THR A 6 -6.83 5.36 -2.25
C THR A 6 -6.42 5.02 -3.68
N ILE A 7 -5.14 5.22 -4.04
CA ILE A 7 -4.62 4.90 -5.37
C ILE A 7 -4.75 3.39 -5.67
N LEU A 8 -4.46 2.55 -4.68
CA LEU A 8 -4.48 1.11 -4.87
C LEU A 8 -5.88 0.51 -4.77
N LEU A 9 -6.85 1.17 -4.14
CA LEU A 9 -8.25 0.77 -4.18
C LEU A 9 -8.95 1.26 -5.45
N ASP A 10 -8.51 2.36 -6.05
CA ASP A 10 -9.01 2.84 -7.34
C ASP A 10 -8.65 1.87 -8.49
N PRO A 11 -9.63 1.20 -9.14
CA PRO A 11 -9.37 0.26 -10.22
C PRO A 11 -8.73 0.90 -11.45
N VAL A 12 -8.88 2.21 -11.66
CA VAL A 12 -8.29 2.94 -12.79
C VAL A 12 -6.82 3.23 -12.56
N ALA A 13 -6.45 3.69 -11.35
CA ALA A 13 -5.07 4.06 -11.02
C ALA A 13 -4.19 2.86 -10.62
N ARG A 14 -4.77 1.84 -10.00
CA ARG A 14 -4.06 0.67 -9.42
C ARG A 14 -3.09 0.03 -10.40
N GLY A 15 -3.53 -0.28 -11.62
CA GLY A 15 -2.72 -0.98 -12.61
C GLY A 15 -1.43 -0.22 -12.95
N THR A 16 -1.55 1.08 -13.21
CA THR A 16 -0.42 1.95 -13.50
C THR A 16 0.54 2.06 -12.31
N ALA A 17 0.02 2.25 -11.10
CA ALA A 17 0.85 2.36 -9.90
C ALA A 17 1.66 1.09 -9.62
N LEU A 18 1.03 -0.08 -9.74
CA LEU A 18 1.71 -1.37 -9.55
C LEU A 18 2.73 -1.65 -10.65
N ALA A 19 2.44 -1.32 -11.91
CA ALA A 19 3.40 -1.45 -13.00
C ALA A 19 4.64 -0.57 -12.78
N GLN A 20 4.44 0.69 -12.37
CA GLN A 20 5.55 1.60 -12.06
C GLN A 20 6.42 1.07 -10.91
N LEU A 21 5.81 0.54 -9.84
CA LEU A 21 6.56 -0.10 -8.74
C LEU A 21 7.32 -1.35 -9.22
N ALA A 22 6.71 -2.16 -10.09
CA ALA A 22 7.32 -3.35 -10.65
C ALA A 22 8.45 -3.04 -11.66
N GLU A 23 8.53 -1.81 -12.16
CA GLU A 23 9.58 -1.30 -13.06
C GLU A 23 10.63 -0.45 -12.34
N CYS A 24 10.40 -0.08 -11.07
CA CYS A 24 11.37 0.69 -10.28
C CYS A 24 12.72 -0.01 -10.14
N ASP A 25 13.76 0.78 -9.88
CA ASP A 25 15.08 0.27 -9.50
C ASP A 25 14.96 -0.76 -8.34
N PRO A 26 15.71 -1.89 -8.37
CA PRO A 26 15.60 -2.93 -7.34
C PRO A 26 15.79 -2.44 -5.91
N VAL A 27 16.65 -1.44 -5.68
CA VAL A 27 16.89 -0.88 -4.34
C VAL A 27 15.64 -0.11 -3.88
N ILE A 28 15.06 0.69 -4.77
CA ILE A 28 13.82 1.44 -4.49
C ILE A 28 12.65 0.48 -4.26
N ALA A 29 12.54 -0.59 -5.06
CA ALA A 29 11.51 -1.60 -4.90
C ALA A 29 11.63 -2.33 -3.55
N ALA A 30 12.85 -2.70 -3.14
CA ALA A 30 13.09 -3.34 -1.84
C ALA A 30 12.77 -2.40 -0.66
N ASP A 31 13.12 -1.12 -0.77
CA ASP A 31 12.80 -0.12 0.24
C ASP A 31 11.28 0.10 0.35
N ALA A 32 10.58 0.22 -0.79
CA ALA A 32 9.13 0.30 -0.84
C ALA A 32 8.46 -0.94 -0.23
N ALA A 33 8.99 -2.14 -0.49
CA ALA A 33 8.51 -3.40 0.11
C ALA A 33 8.63 -3.38 1.63
N LEU A 34 9.78 -2.95 2.16
CA LEU A 34 10.04 -2.85 3.59
C LEU A 34 9.06 -1.87 4.25
N HIS A 35 8.86 -0.70 3.65
CA HIS A 35 7.92 0.31 4.15
C HIS A 35 6.47 -0.15 4.08
N ALA A 36 6.05 -0.76 2.98
CA ALA A 36 4.72 -1.33 2.82
C ALA A 36 4.44 -2.42 3.87
N HIS A 37 5.37 -3.34 4.07
CA HIS A 37 5.24 -4.41 5.06
C HIS A 37 5.12 -3.84 6.48
N ARG A 38 6.01 -2.90 6.84
CA ARG A 38 5.97 -2.26 8.16
C ARG A 38 4.65 -1.54 8.41
N TRP A 39 4.13 -0.80 7.43
CA TRP A 39 2.91 -0.02 7.62
C TRP A 39 1.65 -0.87 7.62
N PHE A 40 1.51 -1.78 6.65
CA PHE A 40 0.24 -2.45 6.39
C PHE A 40 0.17 -3.87 6.98
N VAL A 41 1.29 -4.43 7.44
CA VAL A 41 1.32 -5.73 8.12
C VAL A 41 1.70 -5.57 9.60
N GLU A 42 2.90 -5.09 9.90
CA GLU A 42 3.39 -5.02 11.29
C GLU A 42 2.67 -3.97 12.14
N GLN A 43 2.35 -2.80 11.54
CA GLN A 43 1.78 -1.64 12.24
C GLN A 43 0.38 -1.30 11.76
N VAL A 44 -0.34 -2.27 11.24
CA VAL A 44 -1.66 -2.12 10.63
C VAL A 44 -2.68 -1.34 11.48
N ASP A 45 -2.78 -1.60 12.78
CA ASP A 45 -3.71 -0.87 13.67
C ASP A 45 -3.33 0.61 13.80
N ARG A 46 -2.01 0.90 13.81
CA ARG A 46 -1.51 2.28 13.82
C ARG A 46 -1.78 2.96 12.49
N SER A 47 -1.53 2.27 11.38
CA SER A 47 -1.79 2.78 10.03
C SER A 47 -3.27 3.08 9.82
N LEU A 48 -4.17 2.20 10.23
CA LEU A 48 -5.62 2.41 10.20
C LEU A 48 -6.03 3.66 11.00
N ARG A 49 -5.47 3.86 12.21
CA ARG A 49 -5.72 5.09 12.97
C ARG A 49 -5.26 6.35 12.22
N LEU A 50 -4.10 6.32 11.58
CA LEU A 50 -3.58 7.45 10.79
C LEU A 50 -4.42 7.72 9.54
N ILE A 51 -4.85 6.67 8.84
CA ILE A 51 -5.72 6.74 7.67
C ILE A 51 -7.07 7.36 8.03
N ARG A 52 -7.69 6.90 9.13
CA ARG A 52 -8.95 7.46 9.64
C ARG A 52 -8.80 8.92 10.05
N ALA A 53 -7.71 9.27 10.73
CA ALA A 53 -7.41 10.65 11.09
C ALA A 53 -7.20 11.57 9.86
N ALA A 54 -6.81 11.00 8.72
CA ALA A 54 -6.68 11.71 7.45
C ALA A 54 -7.98 11.74 6.61
N GLY A 55 -9.09 11.18 7.10
CA GLY A 55 -10.39 11.18 6.42
C GLY A 55 -10.79 9.88 5.73
N GLY A 56 -9.96 8.83 5.78
CA GLY A 56 -10.27 7.49 5.27
C GLY A 56 -11.17 6.69 6.20
N LEU A 57 -12.34 7.23 6.56
CA LEU A 57 -13.23 6.64 7.57
C LEU A 57 -13.87 5.32 7.12
N GLU A 58 -14.08 5.16 5.82
CA GLU A 58 -14.66 3.96 5.22
C GLU A 58 -13.63 2.84 5.01
N ILE A 59 -12.34 3.12 5.23
CA ILE A 59 -11.29 2.12 5.01
C ILE A 59 -11.28 1.11 6.15
N GLU A 60 -11.52 -0.14 5.78
CA GLU A 60 -11.56 -1.30 6.65
C GLU A 60 -10.25 -2.11 6.61
N ARG A 61 -10.17 -3.09 7.51
CA ARG A 61 -8.95 -3.86 7.73
C ARG A 61 -8.61 -4.76 6.54
N ASP A 62 -9.61 -5.37 5.93
CA ASP A 62 -9.49 -6.22 4.76
C ASP A 62 -8.98 -5.46 3.54
N GLU A 63 -9.39 -4.19 3.36
CA GLU A 63 -8.84 -3.33 2.32
C GLU A 63 -7.36 -3.02 2.53
N ILE A 64 -6.93 -2.84 3.78
CA ILE A 64 -5.50 -2.70 4.11
C ILE A 64 -4.73 -3.99 3.83
N ASP A 65 -5.29 -5.13 4.20
CA ASP A 65 -4.67 -6.43 3.93
C ASP A 65 -4.52 -6.65 2.41
N LEU A 66 -5.53 -6.28 1.61
CA LEU A 66 -5.46 -6.27 0.13
C LEU A 66 -4.34 -5.34 -0.39
N VAL A 67 -4.25 -4.11 0.14
CA VAL A 67 -3.19 -3.17 -0.25
C VAL A 67 -1.80 -3.71 0.07
N ALA A 68 -1.63 -4.38 1.21
CA ALA A 68 -0.37 -5.02 1.59
C ALA A 68 0.03 -6.11 0.60
N ASP A 69 -0.92 -6.94 0.18
CA ASP A 69 -0.70 -8.02 -0.79
C ASP A 69 -0.35 -7.48 -2.18
N LEU A 70 -1.06 -6.45 -2.65
CA LEU A 70 -0.79 -5.80 -3.93
C LEU A 70 0.62 -5.19 -3.97
N LEU A 71 0.99 -4.42 -2.93
CA LEU A 71 2.31 -3.80 -2.83
C LEU A 71 3.41 -4.86 -2.72
N GLY A 72 3.20 -5.88 -1.87
CA GLY A 72 4.16 -6.97 -1.72
C GLY A 72 4.37 -7.76 -3.00
N SER A 73 3.33 -7.93 -3.81
CA SER A 73 3.42 -8.61 -5.11
C SER A 73 4.14 -7.77 -6.16
N ALA A 74 3.92 -6.45 -6.18
CA ALA A 74 4.57 -5.56 -7.15
C ALA A 74 6.04 -5.26 -6.82
N THR A 75 6.45 -5.36 -5.56
CA THR A 75 7.80 -4.97 -5.10
C THR A 75 8.75 -6.14 -4.87
N ARG A 76 8.25 -7.37 -4.68
CA ARG A 76 9.08 -8.58 -4.61
C ARG A 76 9.44 -9.05 -6.02
N ARG A 77 10.73 -9.01 -6.36
CA ARG A 77 11.31 -9.64 -7.55
C ARG A 77 12.07 -10.90 -7.16
#